data_AF-H6QP62-F1
#
_entry.id   AF-H6QP62-F1
#
_cell.length_a   1.000
_cell.length_b   1.000
_cell.length_c   1.000
_cell.angle_alpha   90.00
_cell.angle_beta   90.00
_cell.angle_gamma   90.00
#
_symmetry.space_group_name_H-M   'P 1'
#
loop_
_entity.id
_entity.type
_entity.pdbx_description
1 polymer ?
#
loop_
_entity_poly.entity_id
_entity_poly.type
_entity_poly.pdbx_seq_one_letter_code
_entity_poly.pdbx_strand_id
1 'polypeptide(L)'
;MERMDQDTIEMLKNRRVIAVNQDDLGKSITLRRRYPNHIDIWTGPMKDGSTVAIIVNWSGEDIKDIPLDDMGFSSARLQDVWSGIDIGHKEKVYQSVIPTHGSLFLKLTETKPSPPKAWTRFTIDTAEVVAPAKVAMLGTVKVATLIAPEGQGSVVWNDVPGGGTTDVVISLDYINAGASESYEDHGNLNFRRAVIVVNDDPNLHFPIHFPVTGVVSASF
;
A
#
# COMPACT_ATOMS: atom_id res chain seq x y z
N MET A 1 -8.46 -27.76 25.84
CA MET A 1 -7.42 -27.33 24.88
C MET A 1 -7.79 -27.97 23.56
N GLU A 2 -8.47 -27.23 22.67
CA GLU A 2 -8.77 -27.73 21.34
C GLU A 2 -7.46 -27.94 20.58
N ARG A 3 -7.37 -29.05 19.86
CA ARG A 3 -6.16 -29.49 19.18
C ARG A 3 -6.17 -28.86 17.79
N MET A 4 -5.20 -28.01 17.52
CA MET A 4 -4.99 -27.42 16.20
C MET A 4 -4.79 -28.52 15.16
N ASP A 5 -5.45 -28.41 14.01
CA ASP A 5 -5.32 -29.38 12.92
C ASP A 5 -3.93 -29.32 12.26
N GLN A 6 -3.59 -30.38 11.54
CA GLN A 6 -2.27 -30.56 10.94
C GLN A 6 -1.98 -29.51 9.86
N ASP A 7 -2.98 -29.14 9.06
CA ASP A 7 -2.81 -28.17 7.96
C ASP A 7 -2.47 -26.79 8.53
N THR A 8 -3.13 -26.38 9.61
CA THR A 8 -2.82 -25.15 10.34
C THR A 8 -1.41 -25.17 10.92
N ILE A 9 -0.98 -26.31 11.51
CA ILE A 9 0.39 -26.48 12.02
C ILE A 9 1.42 -26.33 10.89
N GLU A 10 1.16 -26.93 9.74
CA GLU A 10 2.07 -26.88 8.58
C GLU A 10 2.16 -25.47 8.00
N MET A 11 1.04 -24.75 7.91
CA MET A 11 1.02 -23.37 7.48
C MET A 11 1.84 -22.46 8.42
N LEU A 12 1.68 -22.59 9.74
CA LEU A 12 2.45 -21.83 10.72
C LEU A 12 3.95 -22.17 10.71
N LYS A 13 4.32 -23.38 10.29
CA LYS A 13 5.72 -23.84 10.21
C LYS A 13 6.37 -23.61 8.85
N ASN A 14 5.70 -22.93 7.92
CA ASN A 14 6.24 -22.69 6.59
C ASN A 14 7.55 -21.89 6.66
N ARG A 15 8.68 -22.58 6.48
CA ARG A 15 10.02 -22.00 6.63
C ARG A 15 10.30 -20.85 5.67
N ARG A 16 9.68 -20.83 4.48
CA ARG A 16 9.86 -19.74 3.52
C ARG A 16 9.21 -18.46 4.01
N VAL A 17 7.97 -18.57 4.52
CA VAL A 17 7.24 -17.45 5.14
C VAL A 17 7.98 -16.94 6.37
N ILE A 18 8.43 -17.85 7.24
CA ILE A 18 9.23 -17.50 8.43
C ILE A 18 10.52 -16.79 8.03
N ALA A 19 11.22 -17.26 6.99
CA ALA A 19 12.46 -16.63 6.52
C ALA A 19 12.23 -15.20 6.01
N VAL A 20 11.09 -14.91 5.38
CA VAL A 20 10.73 -13.53 5.02
C VAL A 20 10.45 -12.70 6.27
N ASN A 21 9.68 -13.22 7.22
CA ASN A 21 9.36 -12.51 8.46
C ASN A 21 10.59 -12.24 9.33
N GLN A 22 11.56 -13.15 9.33
CA GLN A 22 12.78 -13.10 10.12
C GLN A 22 13.97 -12.61 9.27
N ASP A 23 13.72 -11.89 8.18
CA ASP A 23 14.80 -11.33 7.37
C ASP A 23 15.61 -10.32 8.17
N ASP A 24 16.93 -10.54 8.21
CA ASP A 24 17.90 -9.75 8.96
C ASP A 24 17.93 -8.26 8.57
N LEU A 25 17.36 -7.84 7.42
CA LEU A 25 17.25 -6.42 7.08
C LEU A 25 16.29 -5.69 8.03
N GLY A 26 15.36 -6.42 8.65
CA GLY A 26 14.42 -5.89 9.64
C GLY A 26 13.47 -4.82 9.08
N LYS A 27 13.26 -4.79 7.76
CA LYS A 27 12.40 -3.79 7.11
C LYS A 27 11.01 -4.36 6.84
N SER A 28 10.00 -3.64 7.32
CA SER A 28 8.61 -3.93 6.97
C SER A 28 8.33 -3.62 5.49
N ILE A 29 7.43 -4.39 4.89
CA ILE A 29 6.85 -4.04 3.59
C ILE A 29 5.94 -2.82 3.73
N THR A 30 5.79 -2.07 2.65
CA THR A 30 4.88 -0.90 2.58
C THR A 30 3.86 -1.08 1.47
N LEU A 31 2.67 -0.51 1.64
CA LEU A 31 1.67 -0.45 0.57
C LEU A 31 2.25 0.38 -0.56
N ARG A 32 2.46 -0.25 -1.72
CA ARG A 32 3.06 0.38 -2.89
C ARG A 32 2.02 0.82 -3.89
N ARG A 33 0.93 0.05 -4.01
CA ARG A 33 -0.17 0.32 -4.93
C ARG A 33 -1.48 -0.20 -4.35
N ARG A 34 -2.52 0.63 -4.46
CA ARG A 34 -3.91 0.25 -4.19
C ARG A 34 -4.73 0.47 -5.46
N TYR A 35 -5.45 -0.57 -5.85
CA TYR A 35 -6.56 -0.51 -6.78
C TYR A 35 -7.84 -0.63 -5.95
N PRO A 36 -8.61 0.45 -5.75
CA PRO A 36 -9.78 0.43 -4.88
C PRO A 36 -10.73 -0.72 -5.21
N ASN A 37 -11.15 -1.46 -4.19
CA ASN A 37 -12.03 -2.64 -4.30
C ASN A 37 -11.52 -3.76 -5.23
N HIS A 38 -10.24 -3.74 -5.59
CA HIS A 38 -9.64 -4.70 -6.51
C HIS A 38 -8.46 -5.43 -5.89
N ILE A 39 -7.27 -4.82 -5.85
CA ILE A 39 -6.08 -5.42 -5.23
C ILE A 39 -5.25 -4.38 -4.48
N ASP A 40 -4.59 -4.83 -3.41
CA ASP A 40 -3.48 -4.10 -2.79
C ASP A 40 -2.17 -4.85 -3.06
N ILE A 41 -1.12 -4.09 -3.39
CA ILE A 41 0.24 -4.60 -3.58
C ILE A 41 1.14 -3.99 -2.51
N TRP A 42 1.65 -4.85 -1.64
CA TRP A 42 2.60 -4.52 -0.59
C TRP A 42 3.96 -5.07 -0.97
N THR A 43 5.01 -4.28 -0.83
CA THR A 43 6.37 -4.75 -1.18
C THR A 43 7.44 -4.14 -0.29
N GLY A 44 8.56 -4.85 -0.14
CA GLY A 44 9.73 -4.41 0.60
C GLY A 44 10.98 -5.22 0.23
N PRO A 45 12.17 -4.64 0.42
CA PRO A 45 13.44 -5.30 0.16
C PRO A 45 13.76 -6.34 1.23
N MET A 46 14.54 -7.36 0.86
CA MET A 46 15.20 -8.30 1.78
C MET A 46 16.70 -8.05 1.84
N LYS A 47 17.38 -8.57 2.87
CA LYS A 47 18.85 -8.41 3.03
C LYS A 47 19.65 -8.96 1.86
N ASP A 48 19.19 -10.05 1.26
CA ASP A 48 19.86 -10.71 0.13
C ASP A 48 19.74 -9.95 -1.20
N GLY A 49 19.10 -8.78 -1.21
CA GLY A 49 18.87 -7.96 -2.39
C GLY A 49 17.64 -8.36 -3.20
N SER A 50 16.96 -9.44 -2.83
CA SER A 50 15.64 -9.77 -3.37
C SER A 50 14.57 -8.82 -2.85
N THR A 51 13.39 -8.88 -3.47
CA THR A 51 12.21 -8.13 -3.03
C THR A 51 11.08 -9.09 -2.74
N VAL A 52 10.32 -8.86 -1.68
CA VAL A 52 9.08 -9.60 -1.41
C VAL A 52 7.88 -8.76 -1.75
N ALA A 53 6.81 -9.43 -2.18
CA ALA A 53 5.53 -8.79 -2.44
C ALA A 53 4.37 -9.64 -1.92
N ILE A 54 3.38 -9.00 -1.32
CA ILE A 54 2.09 -9.61 -0.98
C ILE A 54 1.01 -8.86 -1.75
N ILE A 55 0.25 -9.60 -2.54
CA ILE A 55 -0.90 -9.09 -3.30
C ILE A 55 -2.16 -9.64 -2.63
N VAL A 56 -3.05 -8.75 -2.20
CA VAL A 56 -4.32 -9.11 -1.56
C VAL A 56 -5.47 -8.83 -2.52
N ASN A 57 -6.32 -9.82 -2.76
CA ASN A 57 -7.50 -9.67 -3.61
C ASN A 57 -8.71 -9.21 -2.77
N TRP A 58 -9.18 -7.99 -3.03
CA TRP A 58 -10.37 -7.42 -2.39
C TRP A 58 -11.64 -7.56 -3.23
N SER A 59 -11.51 -7.90 -4.52
CA SER A 59 -12.64 -8.09 -5.44
C SER A 59 -13.24 -9.49 -5.38
N GLY A 60 -14.41 -9.65 -6.03
CA GLY A 60 -15.06 -10.94 -6.26
C GLY A 60 -14.59 -11.71 -7.51
N GLU A 61 -13.47 -11.31 -8.11
CA GLU A 61 -12.91 -11.97 -9.30
C GLU A 61 -11.58 -12.63 -8.95
N ASP A 62 -11.35 -13.85 -9.41
CA ASP A 62 -10.15 -14.62 -9.03
C ASP A 62 -8.92 -14.34 -9.91
N ILE A 63 -9.11 -13.97 -11.18
CA ILE A 63 -7.99 -13.71 -12.10
C ILE A 63 -7.51 -12.27 -11.93
N LYS A 64 -6.20 -12.08 -11.75
CA LYS A 64 -5.57 -10.77 -11.55
C LYS A 64 -4.39 -10.57 -12.47
N ASP A 65 -4.42 -9.45 -13.18
CA ASP A 65 -3.26 -8.88 -13.84
C ASP A 65 -2.48 -8.04 -12.84
N ILE A 66 -1.22 -8.41 -12.61
CA ILE A 66 -0.34 -7.76 -11.63
C ILE A 66 0.79 -7.05 -12.40
N PRO A 67 0.72 -5.72 -12.54
CA PRO A 67 1.81 -4.95 -13.15
C PRO A 67 3.07 -5.03 -12.29
N LEU A 68 4.20 -5.42 -12.87
CA LEU A 68 5.48 -5.49 -12.17
C LEU A 68 6.03 -4.10 -11.84
N ASP A 69 5.64 -3.07 -12.60
CA ASP A 69 6.08 -1.69 -12.36
C ASP A 69 5.51 -1.12 -11.05
N ASP A 70 4.34 -1.61 -10.63
CA ASP A 70 3.74 -1.35 -9.32
C ASP A 70 4.49 -2.05 -8.17
N MET A 71 5.39 -2.98 -8.46
CA MET A 71 6.41 -3.50 -7.54
C MET A 71 7.80 -2.86 -7.77
N GLY A 72 7.92 -1.93 -8.73
CA GLY A 72 9.15 -1.19 -9.04
C GLY A 72 10.03 -1.81 -10.14
N PHE A 73 9.53 -2.80 -10.88
CA PHE A 73 10.34 -3.54 -11.85
C PHE A 73 9.68 -3.64 -13.23
N SER A 74 10.47 -3.58 -14.30
CA SER A 74 9.99 -3.94 -15.64
C SER A 74 9.98 -5.46 -15.87
N SER A 75 10.84 -6.19 -15.16
CA SER A 75 10.91 -7.66 -15.20
C SER A 75 11.51 -8.21 -13.92
N ALA A 76 11.17 -9.46 -13.60
CA ALA A 76 11.70 -10.20 -12.45
C ALA A 76 11.48 -11.70 -12.63
N ARG A 77 12.33 -12.52 -11.99
CA ARG A 77 12.03 -13.92 -11.72
C ARG A 77 11.19 -14.02 -10.45
N LEU A 78 10.05 -14.70 -10.54
CA LEU A 78 9.07 -14.81 -9.47
C LEU A 78 9.10 -16.22 -8.85
N GLN A 79 8.98 -16.29 -7.53
CA GLN A 79 8.73 -17.53 -6.78
C GLN A 79 7.55 -17.31 -5.84
N ASP A 80 6.62 -18.26 -5.78
CA ASP A 80 5.58 -18.28 -4.76
C ASP A 80 6.18 -18.72 -3.42
N VAL A 81 6.05 -17.87 -2.40
CA VAL A 81 6.58 -18.12 -1.06
C VAL A 81 5.76 -19.18 -0.33
N TRP A 82 4.43 -19.23 -0.56
CA TRP A 82 3.56 -20.22 0.07
C TRP A 82 3.95 -21.62 -0.36
N SER A 83 3.94 -21.89 -1.67
CA SER A 83 4.20 -23.23 -2.23
C SER A 83 5.70 -23.52 -2.44
N GLY A 84 6.52 -22.49 -2.61
CA GLY A 84 7.93 -22.61 -3.03
C GLY A 84 8.11 -22.80 -4.55
N ILE A 85 7.01 -22.78 -5.32
CA ILE A 85 7.05 -22.98 -6.77
C ILE A 85 7.77 -21.81 -7.43
N ASP A 86 8.74 -22.14 -8.26
CA ASP A 86 9.39 -21.18 -9.15
C ASP A 86 8.48 -20.92 -10.36
N ILE A 87 7.93 -19.71 -10.42
CA ILE A 87 7.03 -19.24 -11.48
C ILE A 87 7.84 -18.84 -12.74
N GLY A 88 9.15 -18.60 -12.57
CA GLY A 88 10.06 -18.18 -13.63
C GLY A 88 10.02 -16.68 -13.91
N HIS A 89 10.68 -16.30 -15.01
CA HIS A 89 10.83 -14.90 -15.41
C HIS A 89 9.54 -14.33 -16.02
N LYS A 90 9.15 -13.13 -15.59
CA LYS A 90 8.01 -12.36 -16.09
C LYS A 90 8.43 -10.95 -16.46
N GLU A 91 7.70 -10.37 -17.41
CA GLU A 91 7.94 -9.02 -17.91
C GLU A 91 6.63 -8.25 -17.93
N LYS A 92 6.67 -6.97 -17.52
CA LYS A 92 5.57 -6.01 -17.49
C LYS A 92 4.38 -6.40 -16.60
N VAL A 93 3.70 -7.52 -16.88
CA VAL A 93 2.51 -7.98 -16.18
C VAL A 93 2.63 -9.48 -15.91
N TYR A 94 2.22 -9.89 -14.71
CA TYR A 94 2.02 -11.29 -14.35
C TYR A 94 0.55 -11.53 -14.06
N GLN A 95 -0.09 -12.39 -14.85
CA GLN A 95 -1.46 -12.83 -14.59
C GLN A 95 -1.44 -14.06 -13.66
N SER A 96 -2.20 -14.00 -12.58
CA SER A 96 -2.32 -15.10 -11.61
C SER A 96 -3.75 -15.28 -11.15
N VAL A 97 -4.08 -16.51 -10.74
CA VAL A 97 -5.29 -16.78 -9.95
C VAL A 97 -4.99 -16.45 -8.49
N ILE A 98 -5.74 -15.51 -7.93
CA ILE A 98 -5.77 -15.17 -6.52
C ILE A 98 -7.23 -15.26 -6.11
N PRO A 99 -7.67 -16.32 -5.39
CA PRO A 99 -9.07 -16.48 -5.01
C PRO A 99 -9.64 -15.22 -4.36
N THR A 100 -10.94 -15.01 -4.49
CA THR A 100 -11.67 -13.93 -3.81
C THR A 100 -11.31 -13.88 -2.32
N HIS A 101 -10.89 -12.71 -1.83
CA HIS A 101 -10.36 -12.50 -0.46
C HIS A 101 -9.06 -13.26 -0.12
N GLY A 102 -8.42 -13.87 -1.11
CA GLY A 102 -7.15 -14.56 -0.99
C GLY A 102 -5.95 -13.62 -1.14
N SER A 103 -4.77 -14.21 -1.07
CA SER A 103 -3.51 -13.50 -1.26
C SER A 103 -2.50 -14.32 -2.06
N LEU A 104 -1.60 -13.62 -2.74
CA LEU A 104 -0.43 -14.16 -3.39
C LEU A 104 0.82 -13.59 -2.71
N PHE A 105 1.77 -14.45 -2.39
CA PHE A 105 3.01 -14.06 -1.71
C PHE A 105 4.20 -14.43 -2.60
N LEU A 106 4.90 -13.41 -3.10
CA LEU A 106 5.99 -13.57 -4.05
C LEU A 106 7.34 -13.17 -3.45
N LYS A 107 8.38 -13.91 -3.86
CA LYS A 107 9.77 -13.46 -3.82
C LYS A 107 10.23 -13.14 -5.25
N LEU A 108 10.81 -11.96 -5.42
CA LEU A 108 11.28 -11.42 -6.69
C LEU A 108 12.80 -11.38 -6.68
N THR A 109 13.40 -11.97 -7.72
CA THR A 109 14.85 -12.01 -7.96
C THR A 109 15.14 -11.64 -9.42
N GLU A 110 16.41 -11.52 -9.80
CA GLU A 110 16.82 -11.19 -11.17
C GLU A 110 16.06 -9.97 -11.74
N THR A 111 15.93 -8.93 -10.91
CA THR A 111 15.03 -7.82 -11.19
C THR A 111 15.66 -6.80 -12.13
N LYS A 112 14.82 -6.23 -13.00
CA LYS A 112 15.18 -5.04 -13.80
C LYS A 112 14.29 -3.88 -13.36
N PRO A 113 14.85 -2.78 -12.81
CA PRO A 113 14.06 -1.63 -12.37
C PRO A 113 13.18 -1.06 -13.48
N SER A 114 11.94 -0.70 -13.16
CA SER A 114 11.10 0.09 -14.07
C SER A 114 11.56 1.56 -14.08
N PRO A 115 11.36 2.29 -15.19
CA PRO A 115 11.58 3.73 -15.19
C PRO A 115 10.73 4.41 -14.11
N PRO A 116 11.25 5.43 -13.42
CA PRO A 116 10.46 6.20 -12.46
C PRO A 116 9.22 6.81 -13.13
N LYS A 117 8.07 6.74 -12.45
CA LYS A 117 6.86 7.43 -12.92
C LYS A 117 7.10 8.95 -12.83
N ALA A 118 6.74 9.67 -13.90
CA ALA A 118 6.77 11.13 -13.91
C ALA A 118 5.51 11.67 -13.22
N TRP A 119 5.69 12.56 -12.24
CA TRP A 119 4.59 13.09 -11.44
C TRP A 119 4.43 14.60 -11.66
N THR A 120 3.20 15.02 -11.92
CA THR A 120 2.80 16.43 -11.81
C THR A 120 2.44 16.68 -10.35
N ARG A 121 3.16 17.61 -9.71
CA ARG A 121 3.00 17.87 -8.27
C ARG A 121 2.02 19.01 -8.03
N PHE A 122 1.00 18.72 -7.22
CA PHE A 122 0.04 19.70 -6.69
C PHE A 122 0.39 19.95 -5.23
N THR A 123 0.48 21.22 -4.83
CA THR A 123 0.92 21.59 -3.47
C THR A 123 -0.21 22.31 -2.74
N ILE A 124 -0.06 22.49 -1.43
CA ILE A 124 -1.04 23.24 -0.62
C ILE A 124 -1.17 24.69 -1.07
N ASP A 125 -0.15 25.27 -1.72
CA ASP A 125 -0.22 26.64 -2.25
C ASP A 125 -1.19 26.81 -3.41
N THR A 126 -1.56 25.71 -4.08
CA THR A 126 -2.51 25.70 -5.20
C THR A 126 -3.85 25.08 -4.83
N ALA A 127 -4.07 24.79 -3.54
CA ALA A 127 -5.29 24.15 -3.06
C ALA A 127 -6.26 25.18 -2.48
N GLU A 128 -7.55 24.91 -2.61
CA GLU A 128 -8.56 25.48 -1.73
C GLU A 128 -8.58 24.67 -0.42
N VAL A 129 -8.49 25.36 0.72
CA VAL A 129 -8.51 24.71 2.04
C VAL A 129 -9.76 25.16 2.78
N VAL A 130 -10.67 24.22 3.05
CA VAL A 130 -11.99 24.47 3.62
C VAL A 130 -11.97 24.21 5.13
N ALA A 131 -12.36 25.21 5.91
CA ALA A 131 -12.38 25.15 7.38
C ALA A 131 -13.21 23.95 7.89
N PRO A 132 -12.79 23.30 9.01
CA PRO A 132 -11.73 23.72 9.93
C PRO A 132 -10.33 23.30 9.47
N ALA A 133 -10.18 22.69 8.28
CA ALA A 133 -8.84 22.47 7.74
C ALA A 133 -8.12 23.81 7.59
N LYS A 134 -6.81 23.80 7.83
CA LYS A 134 -5.98 25.01 7.75
C LYS A 134 -4.57 24.71 7.33
N VAL A 135 -3.95 25.67 6.66
CA VAL A 135 -2.54 25.61 6.30
C VAL A 135 -1.67 25.83 7.54
N ALA A 136 -0.65 25.00 7.71
CA ALA A 136 0.37 25.12 8.74
C ALA A 136 1.77 24.91 8.15
N MET A 137 2.78 25.44 8.85
CA MET A 137 4.19 25.21 8.53
C MET A 137 4.75 24.14 9.46
N LEU A 138 5.36 23.09 8.90
CA LEU A 138 6.16 22.11 9.62
C LEU A 138 7.60 22.20 9.11
N GLY A 139 8.45 22.88 9.88
CA GLY A 139 9.78 23.26 9.42
C GLY A 139 9.69 24.13 8.16
N THR A 140 10.18 23.64 7.03
CA THR A 140 10.14 24.31 5.73
C THR A 140 8.98 23.85 4.83
N VAL A 141 8.14 22.92 5.28
CA VAL A 141 7.06 22.32 4.47
C VAL A 141 5.71 22.92 4.86
N LYS A 142 4.96 23.40 3.86
CA LYS A 142 3.54 23.75 4.02
C LYS A 142 2.68 22.50 3.95
N VAL A 143 1.81 22.34 4.94
CA VAL A 143 0.87 21.22 5.05
C VAL A 143 -0.54 21.74 5.32
N ALA A 144 -1.55 20.98 4.91
CA ALA A 144 -2.89 21.13 5.45
C ALA A 144 -3.02 20.27 6.71
N THR A 145 -3.63 20.83 7.74
CA THR A 145 -3.92 20.18 9.03
C THR A 145 -5.41 20.25 9.30
N LEU A 146 -5.90 19.47 10.26
CA LEU A 146 -7.31 19.44 10.66
C LEU A 146 -8.28 19.07 9.52
N ILE A 147 -7.82 18.25 8.58
CA ILE A 147 -8.71 17.57 7.61
C ILE A 147 -9.64 16.67 8.42
N ALA A 148 -10.94 16.84 8.22
CA ALA A 148 -11.97 16.17 9.01
C ALA A 148 -12.85 15.26 8.12
N PRO A 149 -13.46 14.22 8.70
CA PRO A 149 -14.33 13.30 7.96
C PRO A 149 -15.50 14.02 7.26
N GLU A 150 -16.05 13.37 6.23
CA GLU A 150 -17.30 13.78 5.58
C GLU A 150 -17.30 15.23 5.05
N GLY A 151 -16.12 15.72 4.63
CA GLY A 151 -15.99 17.07 4.09
C GLY A 151 -16.12 18.17 5.14
N GLN A 152 -16.19 17.83 6.43
CA GLN A 152 -16.26 18.83 7.51
C GLN A 152 -15.05 19.76 7.48
N GLY A 153 -13.89 19.29 7.01
CA GLY A 153 -12.72 20.10 6.65
C GLY A 153 -11.93 19.40 5.55
N SER A 154 -11.62 20.11 4.46
CA SER A 154 -11.11 19.50 3.24
C SER A 154 -9.99 20.30 2.59
N VAL A 155 -9.29 19.64 1.67
CA VAL A 155 -8.32 20.25 0.76
C VAL A 155 -8.75 19.86 -0.65
N VAL A 156 -8.97 20.85 -1.51
CA VAL A 156 -9.50 20.66 -2.85
C VAL A 156 -8.49 21.21 -3.85
N TRP A 157 -8.13 20.38 -4.83
CA TRP A 157 -7.34 20.80 -5.98
C TRP A 157 -8.22 20.81 -7.22
N ASN A 158 -8.24 21.93 -7.91
CA ASN A 158 -8.96 22.11 -9.17
C ASN A 158 -8.02 21.93 -10.36
N ASP A 159 -8.59 21.69 -11.54
CA ASP A 159 -7.86 21.58 -12.82
C ASP A 159 -6.74 20.52 -12.81
N VAL A 160 -6.91 19.46 -12.02
CA VAL A 160 -5.97 18.32 -11.99
C VAL A 160 -6.04 17.58 -13.33
N PRO A 161 -4.93 17.47 -14.10
CA PRO A 161 -4.92 16.76 -15.37
C PRO A 161 -5.26 15.29 -15.17
N GLY A 162 -6.28 14.84 -15.89
CA GLY A 162 -6.87 13.53 -15.68
C GLY A 162 -8.37 13.65 -15.78
N GLY A 163 -8.93 13.22 -16.92
CA GLY A 163 -10.35 13.30 -17.18
C GLY A 163 -10.68 12.44 -18.39
N GLY A 164 -11.77 11.67 -18.29
CA GLY A 164 -12.17 10.69 -19.30
C GLY A 164 -12.58 9.35 -18.68
N THR A 165 -12.57 8.28 -19.46
CA THR A 165 -12.96 6.92 -19.04
C THR A 165 -11.78 6.07 -18.53
N THR A 166 -10.62 6.67 -18.30
CA THR A 166 -9.39 5.94 -17.91
C THR A 166 -8.93 6.34 -16.53
N ASP A 167 -8.51 5.35 -15.75
CA ASP A 167 -7.98 5.55 -14.41
C ASP A 167 -6.74 6.45 -14.40
N VAL A 168 -6.66 7.32 -13.39
CA VAL A 168 -5.50 8.18 -13.14
C VAL A 168 -4.84 7.72 -11.84
N VAL A 169 -3.51 7.56 -11.90
CA VAL A 169 -2.72 7.23 -10.71
C VAL A 169 -2.39 8.48 -9.93
N ILE A 170 -2.73 8.48 -8.65
CA ILE A 170 -2.37 9.53 -7.71
C ILE A 170 -1.36 9.01 -6.68
N SER A 171 -0.52 9.92 -6.18
CA SER A 171 0.37 9.70 -5.05
C SER A 171 0.13 10.80 -4.03
N LEU A 172 0.12 10.45 -2.75
CA LEU A 172 -0.13 11.38 -1.66
C LEU A 172 1.07 11.41 -0.71
N ASP A 173 1.65 12.60 -0.56
CA ASP A 173 2.58 12.87 0.53
C ASP A 173 1.79 13.27 1.77
N TYR A 174 2.07 12.62 2.89
CA TYR A 174 1.38 12.88 4.14
C TYR A 174 2.31 12.68 5.33
N ILE A 175 1.92 13.26 6.47
CA ILE A 175 2.58 13.06 7.75
C ILE A 175 1.52 12.58 8.74
N ASN A 176 1.73 11.39 9.30
CA ASN A 176 0.96 10.90 10.44
C ASN A 176 1.94 10.55 11.57
N ALA A 177 2.19 11.50 12.46
CA ALA A 177 3.05 11.30 13.63
C ALA A 177 2.28 10.81 14.88
N GLY A 178 0.98 10.50 14.74
CA GLY A 178 0.17 10.04 15.86
C GLY A 178 0.31 8.53 16.08
N ALA A 179 1.12 8.13 17.06
CA ALA A 179 1.08 6.80 17.63
C ALA A 179 0.04 6.76 18.75
N SER A 180 -0.77 5.71 18.82
CA SER A 180 -1.59 5.46 20.01
C SER A 180 -0.69 5.19 21.20
N GLU A 181 -0.94 5.86 22.32
CA GLU A 181 -0.23 5.64 23.59
C GLU A 181 -0.67 4.34 24.28
N SER A 182 -1.75 3.70 23.82
CA SER A 182 -2.29 2.47 24.39
C SER A 182 -2.52 1.41 23.32
N TYR A 183 -1.94 0.22 23.54
CA TYR A 183 -2.20 -0.99 22.75
C TYR A 183 -3.54 -1.65 23.10
N GLU A 184 -4.16 -1.25 24.22
CA GLU A 184 -5.40 -1.84 24.75
C GLU A 184 -6.66 -1.07 24.33
N ASP A 185 -6.50 0.14 23.79
CA ASP A 185 -7.61 0.94 23.28
C ASP A 185 -7.76 0.73 21.76
N HIS A 186 -8.63 -0.20 21.38
CA HIS A 186 -8.97 -0.49 19.98
C HIS A 186 -9.65 0.69 19.25
N GLY A 187 -10.01 1.77 19.96
CA GLY A 187 -10.49 3.03 19.38
C GLY A 187 -9.38 3.96 18.86
N ASN A 188 -8.15 3.77 19.34
CA ASN A 188 -6.99 4.57 18.94
C ASN A 188 -6.15 3.85 17.89
N LEU A 189 -6.64 3.88 16.66
CA LEU A 189 -5.97 3.24 15.52
C LEU A 189 -4.69 4.01 15.14
N ASN A 190 -3.60 3.27 14.88
CA ASN A 190 -2.32 3.78 14.38
C ASN A 190 -2.38 4.22 12.89
N PHE A 191 -3.54 4.64 12.42
CA PHE A 191 -3.72 5.21 11.10
C PHE A 191 -4.81 6.29 11.13
N ARG A 192 -4.66 7.30 10.29
CA ARG A 192 -5.72 8.28 10.03
C ARG A 192 -6.54 7.84 8.82
N ARG A 193 -7.82 8.22 8.78
CA ARG A 193 -8.70 7.99 7.63
C ARG A 193 -8.99 9.30 6.92
N ALA A 194 -9.04 9.26 5.60
CA ALA A 194 -9.70 10.27 4.79
C ALA A 194 -10.46 9.60 3.65
N VAL A 195 -11.25 10.38 2.93
CA VAL A 195 -11.90 9.95 1.70
C VAL A 195 -11.40 10.86 0.59
N ILE A 196 -10.98 10.29 -0.52
CA ILE A 196 -10.79 11.05 -1.76
C ILE A 196 -12.10 11.05 -2.51
N VAL A 197 -12.56 12.24 -2.88
CA VAL A 197 -13.72 12.46 -3.74
C VAL A 197 -13.21 13.04 -5.05
N VAL A 198 -13.68 12.50 -6.17
CA VAL A 198 -13.33 12.98 -7.52
C VAL A 198 -14.53 13.66 -8.14
N ASN A 199 -14.40 14.95 -8.48
CA ASN A 199 -15.42 15.76 -9.16
C ASN A 199 -16.80 15.77 -8.47
N ASP A 200 -16.84 15.67 -7.14
CA ASP A 200 -18.06 15.55 -6.34
C ASP A 200 -18.99 14.38 -6.77
N ASP A 201 -18.46 13.39 -7.50
CA ASP A 201 -19.22 12.22 -7.93
C ASP A 201 -19.43 11.27 -6.75
N PRO A 202 -20.69 11.00 -6.33
CA PRO A 202 -20.98 10.12 -5.19
C PRO A 202 -20.50 8.68 -5.39
N ASN A 203 -20.19 8.27 -6.62
CA ASN A 203 -19.68 6.93 -6.94
C ASN A 203 -18.15 6.87 -6.95
N LEU A 204 -17.45 8.01 -6.92
CA LEU A 204 -15.99 8.10 -6.93
C LEU A 204 -15.45 8.53 -5.57
N HIS A 205 -15.88 7.80 -4.53
CA HIS A 205 -15.44 7.97 -3.16
C HIS A 205 -14.47 6.85 -2.78
N PHE A 206 -13.22 7.21 -2.47
CA PHE A 206 -12.16 6.26 -2.16
C PHE A 206 -11.68 6.44 -0.72
N PRO A 207 -12.10 5.56 0.21
CA PRO A 207 -11.57 5.56 1.57
C PRO A 207 -10.09 5.19 1.58
N ILE A 208 -9.27 5.99 2.26
CA ILE A 208 -7.83 5.78 2.36
C ILE A 208 -7.42 5.80 3.83
N HIS A 209 -6.49 4.91 4.15
CA HIS A 209 -5.82 4.86 5.44
C HIS A 209 -4.41 5.42 5.29
N PHE A 210 -4.01 6.24 6.26
CA PHE A 210 -2.70 6.85 6.37
C PHE A 210 -2.01 6.31 7.61
N PRO A 211 -1.24 5.20 7.50
CA PRO A 211 -0.48 4.63 8.61
C PRO A 211 0.50 5.63 9.22
N VAL A 212 0.94 5.40 10.46
CA VAL A 212 1.98 6.22 11.09
C VAL A 212 3.22 6.31 10.20
N THR A 213 3.75 7.53 10.05
CA THR A 213 4.98 7.83 9.34
C THR A 213 6.08 8.18 10.34
N GLY A 214 7.29 7.66 10.14
CA GLY A 214 8.47 8.09 10.90
C GLY A 214 8.68 7.44 12.27
N VAL A 215 7.84 6.48 12.69
CA VAL A 215 8.18 5.60 13.82
C VAL A 215 9.14 4.54 13.30
N VAL A 216 10.44 4.84 13.41
CA VAL A 216 11.46 3.80 13.40
C VAL A 216 11.32 3.13 14.77
N SER A 217 10.93 1.86 14.81
CA SER A 217 10.94 1.12 16.07
C SER A 217 12.31 1.28 16.70
N ALA A 218 12.38 1.94 17.87
CA ALA A 218 13.54 1.81 18.73
C ALA A 218 13.67 0.32 19.03
N SER A 219 14.76 -0.27 18.55
CA SER A 219 15.13 -1.63 18.92
C SER A 219 15.26 -1.67 20.44
N PHE A 220 14.46 -2.53 21.08
CA PHE A 220 14.73 -2.99 22.45
C PHE A 220 15.81 -4.06 22.42
#